data_AF-O50572-F1
#
_entry.id   AF-O50572-F1
#
_cell.length_a   1.000
_cell.length_b   1.000
_cell.length_c   1.000
_cell.angle_alpha   90.00
_cell.angle_beta   90.00
_cell.angle_gamma   90.00
#
_symmetry.space_group_name_H-M   'P 1'
#
loop_
_entity.id
_entity.type
_entity.pdbx_description
1 polymer ?
#
loop_
_entity_poly.entity_id
_entity_poly.type
_entity_poly.pdbx_seq_one_letter_code
_entity_poly.pdbx_strand_id
1 'polypeptide(L)'
;MNIISLLFGKPYRANKLFLFFYWFVIAFYFVGFVMMISLIVMTGEWLFIIPLVIFPLLFRIVYKLNTFIYQSISNQKDHSPLKKKWIMIGSAFVILMITFPILVFMFSDNVVTNVSNTNVNGEIELSIGSVKGTYEIEAFQIEAFQLEESINDVALLPYEAFVREGSFLLFLEHNGEMIWSERFPGTILARWR
;
A
#
# COMPACT_ATOMS: atom_id res chain seq x y z
N MET A 1 15.28 -5.10 30.43
CA MET A 1 14.14 -4.33 29.89
C MET A 1 13.48 -5.18 28.83
N ASN A 2 12.17 -5.44 28.88
CA ASN A 2 11.52 -6.38 27.94
C ASN A 2 11.28 -5.69 26.58
N ILE A 3 11.60 -6.32 25.45
CA ILE A 3 11.48 -5.75 24.09
C ILE A 3 10.05 -5.26 23.83
N ILE A 4 9.05 -6.01 24.30
CA ILE A 4 7.63 -5.64 24.17
C ILE A 4 7.34 -4.30 24.88
N SER A 5 7.92 -4.10 26.07
CA SER A 5 7.74 -2.86 26.83
C SER A 5 8.48 -1.66 26.23
N LEU A 6 9.53 -1.90 25.43
CA LEU A 6 10.25 -0.89 24.68
C LEU A 6 9.39 -0.41 23.49
N LEU A 7 8.85 -1.35 22.71
CA LEU A 7 8.08 -1.09 21.50
C LEU A 7 6.68 -0.51 21.80
N PHE A 8 5.91 -1.16 22.68
CA PHE A 8 4.50 -0.84 22.92
C PHE A 8 4.26 -0.02 24.20
N GLY A 9 5.32 0.30 24.95
CA GLY A 9 5.21 0.93 26.26
C GLY A 9 4.76 -0.05 27.35
N LYS A 10 4.58 0.45 28.58
CA LYS A 10 4.20 -0.39 29.73
C LYS A 10 2.67 -0.56 29.81
N PRO A 11 2.15 -1.77 30.10
CA PRO A 11 0.72 -1.99 30.24
C PRO A 11 0.15 -1.33 31.49
N TYR A 12 -1.10 -0.87 31.41
CA TYR A 12 -1.85 -0.41 32.57
C TYR A 12 -2.45 -1.60 33.33
N ARG A 13 -1.91 -1.90 34.51
CA ARG A 13 -2.25 -3.12 35.27
C ARG A 13 -3.46 -3.00 36.19
N ALA A 14 -3.91 -1.80 36.52
CA ALA A 14 -4.98 -1.61 37.49
C ALA A 14 -6.38 -1.95 36.95
N ASN A 15 -6.57 -2.01 35.63
CA ASN A 15 -7.81 -2.44 35.00
C ASN A 15 -7.57 -3.66 34.09
N LYS A 16 -8.23 -4.78 34.40
CA LYS A 16 -8.12 -6.04 33.65
C LYS A 16 -8.50 -5.89 32.17
N LEU A 17 -9.45 -5.02 31.83
CA LEU A 17 -9.87 -4.79 30.45
C LEU A 17 -8.77 -4.09 29.64
N PHE A 18 -8.14 -3.05 30.19
CA PHE A 18 -7.01 -2.39 29.53
C PHE A 18 -5.79 -3.30 29.39
N LEU A 19 -5.57 -4.19 30.36
CA LEU A 19 -4.52 -5.19 30.29
C LEU A 19 -4.82 -6.23 29.19
N PHE A 20 -6.06 -6.71 29.11
CA PHE A 20 -6.51 -7.61 28.05
C PHE A 20 -6.34 -6.99 26.67
N PHE A 21 -6.86 -5.78 26.44
CA PHE A 21 -6.73 -5.09 25.15
C PHE A 21 -5.27 -4.84 24.77
N TYR A 22 -4.42 -4.50 25.73
CA TYR A 22 -2.99 -4.32 25.47
C TYR A 22 -2.36 -5.61 24.89
N TRP A 23 -2.59 -6.75 25.52
CA TRP A 23 -2.05 -8.02 25.06
C TRP A 23 -2.71 -8.51 23.77
N PHE A 24 -4.02 -8.29 23.63
CA PHE A 24 -4.77 -8.62 22.43
C PHE A 24 -4.21 -7.89 21.20
N VAL A 25 -4.00 -6.58 21.29
CA VAL A 25 -3.44 -5.78 20.19
C VAL A 25 -2.01 -6.19 19.86
N ILE A 26 -1.18 -6.50 20.85
CA ILE A 26 0.19 -6.98 20.62
C ILE A 26 0.19 -8.34 19.92
N ALA A 27 -0.66 -9.28 20.35
CA ALA A 27 -0.79 -10.57 19.68
C ALA A 27 -1.22 -10.39 18.20
N PHE A 28 -2.22 -9.54 17.95
CA PHE A 28 -2.67 -9.20 16.60
C PHE A 28 -1.58 -8.52 15.77
N TYR A 29 -0.76 -7.64 16.37
CA TYR A 29 0.38 -7.04 15.69
C TYR A 29 1.36 -8.12 15.20
N PHE A 30 1.68 -9.12 16.00
CA PHE A 30 2.59 -10.19 15.56
C PHE A 30 1.99 -11.05 14.45
N VAL A 31 0.68 -11.31 14.49
CA VAL A 31 -0.02 -11.99 13.39
C VAL A 31 0.06 -11.14 12.10
N GLY A 32 -0.26 -9.84 12.20
CA GLY A 32 -0.16 -8.91 11.08
C GLY A 32 1.27 -8.74 10.57
N PHE A 33 2.27 -8.79 11.47
CA PHE A 33 3.69 -8.75 11.13
C PHE A 33 4.07 -9.92 10.24
N VAL A 34 3.68 -11.15 10.61
CA VAL A 34 3.93 -12.34 9.79
C VAL A 34 3.27 -12.20 8.41
N MET A 35 2.00 -11.79 8.37
CA MET A 35 1.27 -11.61 7.10
C MET A 35 1.92 -10.54 6.20
N MET A 36 2.33 -9.41 6.77
CA MET A 36 2.97 -8.33 6.02
C MET A 36 4.35 -8.73 5.51
N ILE A 37 5.13 -9.48 6.29
CA ILE A 37 6.40 -10.05 5.81
C ILE A 37 6.16 -10.99 4.63
N SER A 38 5.15 -11.86 4.71
CA SER A 38 4.77 -12.70 3.56
C SER A 38 4.41 -11.87 2.32
N LEU A 39 3.64 -10.78 2.49
CA LEU A 39 3.31 -9.87 1.39
C LEU A 39 4.54 -9.19 0.78
N ILE A 40 5.48 -8.72 1.60
CA ILE A 40 6.74 -8.12 1.13
C ILE A 40 7.54 -9.14 0.30
N VAL A 41 7.62 -10.39 0.75
CA VAL A 41 8.34 -11.45 0.02
C VAL A 41 7.66 -11.79 -1.31
N MET A 42 6.33 -11.85 -1.32
CA MET A 42 5.56 -12.19 -2.54
C MET A 42 5.57 -11.07 -3.57
N THR A 43 5.45 -9.82 -3.13
CA THR A 43 5.32 -8.66 -4.03
C THR A 43 6.64 -7.96 -4.32
N GLY A 44 7.68 -8.19 -3.49
CA GLY A 44 8.93 -7.44 -3.53
C GLY A 44 8.83 -6.02 -2.98
N GLU A 45 7.66 -5.62 -2.48
CA GLU A 45 7.37 -4.24 -2.10
C GLU A 45 7.77 -3.93 -0.67
N TRP A 46 8.85 -3.17 -0.50
CA TRP A 46 9.38 -2.82 0.82
C TRP A 46 8.49 -1.83 1.59
N LEU A 47 7.61 -1.08 0.91
CA LEU A 47 6.75 -0.06 1.54
C LEU A 47 5.83 -0.63 2.63
N PHE A 48 5.48 -1.92 2.56
CA PHE A 48 4.70 -2.60 3.59
C PHE A 48 5.42 -2.70 4.95
N ILE A 49 6.72 -2.42 5.02
CA ILE A 49 7.48 -2.34 6.28
C ILE A 49 7.07 -1.10 7.08
N ILE A 50 6.69 0.00 6.42
CA ILE A 50 6.39 1.29 7.04
C ILE A 50 5.30 1.15 8.14
N PRO A 51 4.11 0.57 7.88
CA PRO A 51 3.10 0.41 8.91
C PRO A 51 3.57 -0.50 10.07
N LEU A 52 4.43 -1.49 9.83
CA LEU A 52 4.98 -2.34 10.90
C LEU A 52 5.84 -1.54 11.88
N VAL A 53 6.63 -0.60 11.38
CA VAL A 53 7.53 0.23 12.22
C VAL A 53 6.76 1.35 12.91
N ILE A 54 5.82 1.99 12.21
CA ILE A 54 5.05 3.12 12.74
C ILE A 54 4.04 2.66 13.81
N PHE A 55 3.48 1.46 13.64
CA PHE A 55 2.38 1.00 14.48
C PHE A 55 2.71 0.94 15.99
N PRO A 56 3.82 0.32 16.46
CA PRO A 56 4.15 0.29 17.89
C PRO A 56 4.24 1.69 18.51
N LEU A 57 4.76 2.67 17.74
CA LEU A 57 4.87 4.06 18.17
C LEU A 57 3.49 4.71 18.34
N LEU A 58 2.62 4.58 17.33
CA LEU A 58 1.24 5.10 17.39
C LEU A 58 0.45 4.44 18.52
N PHE A 59 0.52 3.11 18.62
CA PHE A 59 -0.13 2.37 19.69
C PHE A 59 0.30 2.90 21.07
N ARG A 60 1.60 3.12 21.27
CA ARG A 60 2.14 3.63 22.54
C ARG A 60 1.54 4.99 22.89
N ILE A 61 1.39 5.90 21.92
CA ILE A 61 0.80 7.23 22.13
C ILE A 61 -0.68 7.11 22.47
N VAL A 62 -1.44 6.38 21.66
CA VAL A 62 -2.90 6.27 21.82
C VAL A 62 -3.26 5.49 23.09
N TYR A 63 -2.55 4.41 23.40
CA TYR A 63 -2.78 3.63 24.62
C TYR A 63 -2.48 4.46 25.87
N LYS A 64 -1.39 5.24 25.88
CA LYS A 64 -1.10 6.18 26.96
C LYS A 64 -2.19 7.24 27.12
N LEU A 65 -2.64 7.83 26.01
CA LEU A 65 -3.70 8.84 26.04
C LEU A 65 -5.01 8.25 26.59
N ASN A 66 -5.41 7.07 26.13
CA ASN A 66 -6.62 6.38 26.59
C ASN A 66 -6.55 6.03 28.08
N THR A 67 -5.41 5.54 28.56
CA THR A 67 -5.22 5.21 29.98
C THR A 67 -5.18 6.47 30.86
N PHE A 68 -4.57 7.56 30.39
CA PHE A 68 -4.55 8.85 31.07
C PHE A 68 -5.96 9.44 31.20
N ILE A 69 -6.74 9.44 30.11
CA ILE A 69 -8.13 9.87 30.10
C ILE A 69 -8.95 9.02 31.07
N TYR A 70 -8.80 7.69 31.03
CA TYR A 70 -9.50 6.80 31.96
C TYR A 70 -9.17 7.10 33.43
N GLN A 71 -7.90 7.31 33.76
CA GLN A 71 -7.50 7.62 35.14
C GLN A 71 -8.04 8.97 35.60
N SER A 72 -7.97 10.00 34.74
CA SER A 72 -8.51 11.34 35.02
C SER A 72 -10.02 11.30 35.28
N ILE A 73 -10.74 10.47 34.53
CA ILE A 73 -12.18 10.26 34.65
C ILE A 73 -12.53 9.42 35.87
N SER A 74 -11.81 8.32 36.10
CA SER A 74 -12.08 7.37 37.19
C SER A 74 -11.78 7.95 38.57
N ASN A 75 -10.89 8.95 38.65
CA ASN A 75 -10.59 9.67 39.90
C ASN A 75 -11.60 10.79 40.20
N GLN A 76 -12.48 11.16 39.27
CA GLN A 76 -13.60 12.05 39.56
C GLN A 76 -14.74 11.25 40.18
N LYS A 77 -15.32 11.75 41.28
CA LYS A 77 -16.48 11.16 41.98
C LYS A 77 -17.75 11.03 41.11
N ASP A 78 -17.74 11.59 39.90
CA ASP A 78 -18.88 11.64 39.00
C ASP A 78 -18.80 10.53 37.94
N HIS A 79 -19.57 9.45 38.17
CA HIS A 79 -19.65 8.24 37.34
C HIS A 79 -20.53 8.42 36.09
N SER A 80 -20.36 9.51 35.34
CA SER A 80 -21.16 9.75 34.13
C SER A 80 -20.92 8.67 33.04
N PRO A 81 -21.98 8.05 32.47
CA PRO A 81 -21.87 6.99 31.47
C PRO A 81 -21.30 7.46 30.13
N LEU A 82 -21.30 8.77 29.85
CA LEU A 82 -20.74 9.37 28.63
C LEU A 82 -19.21 9.20 28.55
N LYS A 83 -18.53 9.24 29.69
CA LYS A 83 -17.07 9.13 29.79
C LYS A 83 -16.53 7.73 29.47
N LYS A 84 -17.32 6.68 29.74
CA LYS A 84 -17.02 5.30 29.32
C LYS A 84 -17.14 5.10 27.80
N LYS A 85 -18.03 5.85 27.13
CA LYS A 85 -18.20 5.79 25.66
C LYS A 85 -16.96 6.31 24.92
N TRP A 86 -16.33 7.38 25.41
CA TRP A 86 -15.11 7.93 24.80
C TRP A 86 -13.92 6.97 24.80
N ILE A 87 -13.79 6.14 25.83
CA ILE A 87 -12.76 5.11 25.92
C ILE A 87 -13.01 3.98 24.90
N MET A 88 -14.27 3.62 24.69
CA MET A 88 -14.68 2.62 23.70
C MET A 88 -14.45 3.13 22.27
N ILE A 89 -14.69 4.43 22.03
CA ILE A 89 -14.37 5.10 20.76
C ILE A 89 -12.86 5.10 20.52
N GLY A 90 -12.06 5.41 21.55
CA GLY A 90 -10.59 5.42 21.46
C GLY A 90 -10.00 4.04 21.16
N SER A 91 -10.56 2.95 21.69
CA SER A 91 -10.11 1.59 21.37
C SER A 91 -10.59 1.13 19.99
N ALA A 92 -11.82 1.47 19.60
CA ALA A 92 -12.34 1.21 18.26
C ALA A 92 -11.52 1.91 17.18
N PHE A 93 -11.03 3.12 17.45
CA PHE A 93 -10.20 3.88 16.52
C PHE A 93 -8.83 3.23 16.26
N VAL A 94 -8.21 2.64 17.30
CA VAL A 94 -6.96 1.88 17.14
C VAL A 94 -7.17 0.63 16.30
N ILE A 95 -8.26 -0.10 16.54
CA ILE A 95 -8.61 -1.28 15.75
C ILE A 95 -8.85 -0.84 14.29
N LEU A 96 -9.63 0.22 14.08
CA LEU A 96 -9.91 0.75 12.74
C LEU A 96 -8.63 1.19 12.01
N MET A 97 -7.68 1.82 12.69
CA MET A 97 -6.37 2.18 12.11
C MET A 97 -5.55 0.97 11.64
N ILE A 98 -5.71 -0.21 12.28
CA ILE A 98 -5.04 -1.45 11.87
C ILE A 98 -5.79 -2.11 10.71
N THR A 99 -7.11 -2.21 10.84
CA THR A 99 -7.93 -2.93 9.87
C THR A 99 -8.09 -2.15 8.57
N PHE A 100 -8.10 -0.81 8.62
CA PHE A 100 -8.35 0.02 7.45
C PHE A 100 -7.32 -0.15 6.32
N PRO A 101 -5.99 -0.08 6.56
CA PRO A 101 -5.00 -0.33 5.50
C PRO A 101 -5.10 -1.73 4.91
N ILE A 102 -5.38 -2.74 5.76
CA ILE A 102 -5.55 -4.14 5.33
C ILE A 102 -6.79 -4.27 4.45
N LEU A 103 -7.90 -3.68 4.84
CA LEU A 103 -9.15 -3.69 4.07
C LEU A 103 -8.99 -2.93 2.76
N VAL A 104 -8.40 -1.73 2.77
CA VAL A 104 -8.15 -0.97 1.54
C VAL A 104 -7.27 -1.78 0.60
N PHE A 105 -6.22 -2.45 1.07
CA PHE A 105 -5.39 -3.27 0.20
C PHE A 105 -6.10 -4.54 -0.31
N MET A 106 -6.87 -5.23 0.55
CA MET A 106 -7.62 -6.42 0.15
C MET A 106 -8.73 -6.09 -0.87
N PHE A 107 -9.46 -5.01 -0.63
CA PHE A 107 -10.63 -4.60 -1.42
C PHE A 107 -10.32 -3.56 -2.51
N SER A 108 -9.09 -3.05 -2.61
CA SER A 108 -8.72 -2.24 -3.77
C SER A 108 -8.50 -3.15 -4.97
N ASP A 109 -9.27 -2.92 -6.03
CA ASP A 109 -9.17 -3.66 -7.28
C ASP A 109 -7.91 -3.29 -8.07
N ASN A 110 -7.46 -2.02 -7.96
CA ASN A 110 -6.28 -1.51 -8.63
C ASN A 110 -5.29 -0.91 -7.61
N VAL A 111 -4.11 -1.51 -7.49
CA VAL A 111 -3.02 -0.97 -6.65
C VAL A 111 -1.72 -1.09 -7.43
N VAL A 112 -1.02 0.02 -7.53
CA VAL A 112 0.29 0.07 -8.19
C VAL A 112 1.30 0.65 -7.24
N THR A 113 2.45 0.01 -7.18
CA THR A 113 3.52 0.35 -6.26
C THR A 113 4.82 0.53 -7.03
N ASN A 114 5.64 1.46 -6.52
CA ASN A 114 6.98 1.73 -7.03
C ASN A 114 7.01 2.05 -8.54
N VAL A 115 6.21 3.05 -8.95
CA VAL A 115 6.23 3.57 -10.32
C VAL A 115 7.35 4.60 -10.45
N SER A 116 8.30 4.33 -11.34
CA SER A 116 9.28 5.30 -11.80
C SER A 116 9.08 5.51 -13.30
N ASN A 117 8.85 6.75 -13.70
CA ASN A 117 8.76 7.15 -15.10
C ASN A 117 9.84 8.21 -15.34
N THR A 118 10.80 7.89 -16.19
CA THR A 118 11.83 8.83 -16.62
C THR A 118 11.77 9.00 -18.13
N ASN A 119 11.70 10.27 -18.56
CA ASN A 119 11.79 10.66 -19.95
C ASN A 119 13.07 11.48 -20.12
N VAL A 120 14.09 10.87 -20.75
CA VAL A 120 15.36 11.52 -21.02
C VAL A 120 15.64 11.40 -22.51
N ASN A 121 15.70 12.53 -23.21
CA ASN A 121 16.03 12.59 -24.64
C ASN A 121 15.13 11.74 -25.56
N GLY A 122 13.85 11.57 -25.21
CA GLY A 122 12.91 10.76 -26.00
C GLY A 122 12.99 9.25 -25.72
N GLU A 123 13.94 8.81 -24.90
CA GLU A 123 13.93 7.47 -24.31
C GLU A 123 13.03 7.49 -23.08
N ILE A 124 12.02 6.63 -23.12
CA ILE A 124 11.05 6.46 -22.04
C ILE A 124 11.41 5.18 -21.30
N GLU A 125 11.81 5.33 -20.04
CA GLU A 125 12.02 4.20 -19.14
C GLU A 125 10.92 4.23 -18.08
N LEU A 126 10.10 3.17 -18.10
CA LEU A 126 9.05 2.94 -17.11
C LEU A 126 9.39 1.69 -16.33
N SER A 127 9.52 1.84 -15.02
CA SER A 127 9.67 0.74 -14.08
C SER A 127 8.50 0.72 -13.12
N ILE A 128 7.82 -0.43 -13.04
CA ILE A 128 6.72 -0.67 -12.10
C ILE A 128 7.10 -1.87 -11.25
N GLY A 129 7.05 -1.70 -9.92
CA GLY A 129 7.36 -2.79 -8.99
C GLY A 129 6.30 -3.88 -9.00
N SER A 130 5.05 -3.52 -8.71
CA SER A 130 3.93 -4.44 -8.66
C SER A 130 2.62 -3.76 -9.08
N VAL A 131 1.78 -4.52 -9.78
CA VAL A 131 0.42 -4.13 -10.17
C VAL A 131 -0.55 -5.20 -9.68
N LYS A 132 -1.52 -4.79 -8.86
CA LYS A 132 -2.77 -5.53 -8.62
C LYS A 132 -3.83 -4.87 -9.49
N GLY A 133 -4.47 -5.63 -10.38
CA GLY A 133 -5.48 -5.10 -11.31
C GLY A 133 -4.86 -4.57 -12.60
N THR A 134 -5.36 -3.42 -13.08
CA THR A 134 -4.92 -2.78 -14.32
C THR A 134 -4.31 -1.42 -14.02
N TYR A 135 -3.17 -1.12 -14.65
CA TYR A 135 -2.56 0.20 -14.64
C TYR A 135 -2.46 0.71 -16.07
N GLU A 136 -3.12 1.84 -16.33
CA GLU A 136 -3.00 2.55 -17.59
C GLU A 136 -1.88 3.57 -17.45
N ILE A 137 -0.92 3.49 -18.37
CA ILE A 137 0.18 4.44 -18.45
C ILE A 137 -0.34 5.62 -19.30
N GLU A 138 -0.07 6.85 -18.86
CA GLU A 138 -0.46 8.04 -19.63
C GLU A 138 0.00 7.90 -21.08
N ALA A 139 -0.95 8.05 -22.02
CA ALA A 139 -0.71 7.88 -23.44
C ALA A 139 0.42 8.81 -23.90
N PHE A 140 1.49 8.22 -24.43
CA PHE A 140 2.58 8.99 -24.99
C PHE A 140 2.12 9.55 -26.35
N GLN A 141 1.94 10.86 -26.43
CA GLN A 141 1.69 11.51 -27.71
C GLN A 141 2.97 11.44 -28.54
N ILE A 142 2.96 10.58 -29.55
CA ILE A 142 3.95 10.64 -30.62
C ILE A 142 3.58 11.87 -31.43
N GLU A 143 4.21 13.01 -31.13
CA GLU A 143 4.18 14.16 -32.06
C GLU A 143 4.72 13.63 -33.38
N ALA A 144 3.85 13.58 -34.39
CA ALA A 144 4.11 12.97 -35.68
C ALA A 144 5.51 13.37 -36.16
N PHE A 145 6.46 12.44 -36.01
CA PHE A 145 7.80 12.58 -36.53
C PHE A 145 7.64 12.51 -38.04
N GLN A 146 7.46 13.69 -38.66
CA GLN A 146 7.35 13.93 -40.10
C GLN A 146 7.09 12.66 -40.92
N LEU A 147 5.88 12.10 -40.80
CA LEU A 147 5.37 11.15 -41.78
C LEU A 147 5.00 11.99 -43.01
N GLU A 148 6.03 12.49 -43.69
CA GLU A 148 5.91 12.95 -45.06
C GLU A 148 5.46 11.74 -45.88
N GLU A 149 4.19 11.78 -46.27
CA GLU A 149 3.56 11.01 -47.35
C GLU A 149 4.39 9.86 -47.93
N SER A 150 4.44 8.74 -47.21
CA SER A 150 4.88 7.46 -47.74
C SER A 150 3.87 6.42 -47.29
N ILE A 151 3.02 6.01 -48.23
CA ILE A 151 1.86 5.12 -48.04
C ILE A 151 2.28 3.68 -47.65
N ASN A 152 3.56 3.45 -47.33
CA ASN A 152 4.12 2.15 -46.92
C ASN A 152 4.97 2.22 -45.64
N ASP A 153 4.98 3.33 -44.91
CA ASP A 153 5.86 3.47 -43.76
C ASP A 153 5.35 2.69 -42.55
N VAL A 154 5.98 1.53 -42.35
CA VAL A 154 5.91 0.76 -41.11
C VAL A 154 6.43 1.65 -39.98
N ALA A 155 5.54 2.08 -39.09
CA ALA A 155 5.94 2.73 -37.85
C ALA A 155 6.68 1.72 -36.97
N LEU A 156 8.00 1.84 -36.90
CA LEU A 156 8.84 1.02 -36.03
C LEU A 156 8.89 1.68 -34.65
N LEU A 157 8.25 1.05 -33.67
CA LEU A 157 8.36 1.43 -32.27
C LEU A 157 9.33 0.46 -31.58
N PRO A 158 10.63 0.80 -31.46
CA PRO A 158 11.56 -0.03 -30.71
C PRO A 158 11.21 0.04 -29.22
N TYR A 159 10.99 -1.11 -28.60
CA TYR A 159 10.78 -1.21 -27.16
C TYR A 159 11.53 -2.43 -26.61
N GLU A 160 11.98 -2.31 -25.37
CA GLU A 160 12.41 -3.44 -24.56
C GLU A 160 11.46 -3.51 -23.36
N ALA A 161 10.80 -4.65 -23.21
CA ALA A 161 9.83 -4.85 -22.14
C ALA A 161 10.13 -6.15 -21.41
N PHE A 162 10.13 -6.08 -20.09
CA PHE A 162 10.30 -7.22 -19.22
C PHE A 162 9.15 -7.28 -18.22
N VAL A 163 8.34 -8.33 -18.32
CA VAL A 163 7.27 -8.61 -17.36
C VAL A 163 7.55 -9.96 -16.71
N ARG A 164 7.79 -9.92 -15.39
CA ARG A 164 8.03 -11.13 -14.60
C ARG A 164 6.77 -12.00 -14.55
N GLU A 165 5.65 -11.43 -14.13
CA GLU A 165 4.34 -12.10 -14.00
C GLU A 165 3.23 -11.15 -14.48
N GLY A 166 2.19 -11.69 -15.13
CA GLY A 166 1.08 -10.92 -15.69
C GLY A 166 1.15 -10.79 -17.21
N SER A 167 0.68 -9.67 -17.76
CA SER A 167 0.79 -9.35 -19.19
C SER A 167 0.75 -7.84 -19.38
N PHE A 168 1.43 -7.32 -20.39
CA PHE A 168 1.23 -5.94 -20.82
C PHE A 168 0.59 -5.91 -22.22
N LEU A 169 -0.20 -4.86 -22.46
CA LEU A 169 -0.80 -4.57 -23.76
C LEU A 169 -0.18 -3.28 -24.26
N LEU A 170 0.50 -3.36 -25.40
CA LEU A 170 0.91 -2.20 -26.16
C LEU A 170 -0.14 -1.95 -27.24
N PHE A 171 -0.64 -0.74 -27.38
CA PHE A 171 -1.59 -0.39 -28.42
C PHE A 171 -1.31 1.00 -28.96
N LEU A 172 -1.64 1.18 -30.24
CA LEU A 172 -1.53 2.45 -30.95
C LEU A 172 -2.94 2.93 -31.29
N GLU A 173 -3.24 4.16 -30.94
CA GLU A 173 -4.53 4.80 -31.16
C GLU A 173 -4.36 6.02 -32.07
N HIS A 174 -5.22 6.15 -33.08
CA HIS A 174 -5.27 7.29 -33.98
C HIS A 174 -6.72 7.79 -34.06
N ASN A 175 -6.94 9.07 -33.73
CA ASN A 175 -8.26 9.71 -33.75
C ASN A 175 -9.36 8.96 -32.97
N GLY A 176 -9.04 8.34 -31.83
CA GLY A 176 -10.02 7.61 -31.03
C GLY A 176 -10.20 6.14 -31.44
N GLU A 177 -9.52 5.67 -32.48
CA GLU A 177 -9.58 4.29 -32.96
C GLU A 177 -8.25 3.57 -32.72
N MET A 178 -8.33 2.37 -32.13
CA MET A 178 -7.18 1.48 -31.97
C MET A 178 -6.81 0.89 -33.33
N ILE A 179 -5.67 1.32 -33.86
CA ILE A 179 -5.16 0.88 -35.17
C ILE A 179 -4.23 -0.33 -35.05
N TRP A 180 -3.64 -0.54 -33.88
CA TRP A 180 -2.76 -1.68 -33.62
C TRP A 180 -2.76 -2.05 -32.13
N SER A 181 -2.62 -3.34 -31.83
CA SER A 181 -2.35 -3.80 -30.47
C SER A 181 -1.59 -5.10 -30.45
N GLU A 182 -0.71 -5.26 -29.46
CA GLU A 182 0.01 -6.49 -29.20
C GLU A 182 0.04 -6.76 -27.70
N ARG A 183 -0.35 -7.99 -27.34
CA ARG A 183 -0.36 -8.47 -25.95
C ARG A 183 0.80 -9.42 -25.74
N PHE A 184 1.58 -9.16 -24.71
CA PHE A 184 2.70 -10.00 -24.33
C PHE A 184 2.41 -10.66 -22.97
N PRO A 185 2.34 -12.00 -22.91
CA PRO A 185 2.26 -12.70 -21.64
C PRO A 185 3.61 -12.63 -20.89
N GLY A 186 3.55 -12.56 -19.56
CA GLY A 186 4.72 -12.62 -18.69
C GLY A 186 5.46 -13.93 -18.89
N THR A 187 6.79 -13.90 -18.77
CA THR A 187 7.78 -14.92 -19.19
C THR A 187 8.33 -14.79 -20.63
N ILE A 188 8.38 -13.58 -21.21
CA ILE A 188 9.10 -13.32 -22.48
C ILE A 188 10.01 -12.10 -22.30
N LEU A 189 11.31 -12.26 -22.58
CA LEU A 189 12.20 -11.14 -22.93
C LEU A 189 11.84 -10.75 -24.37
N ALA A 190 10.92 -9.79 -24.53
CA ALA A 190 10.58 -9.29 -25.85
C ALA A 190 11.69 -8.32 -26.28
N ARG A 191 12.55 -8.77 -27.20
CA ARG A 191 13.59 -7.96 -27.82
C ARG A 191 13.31 -7.90 -29.31
N TRP A 192 12.81 -6.77 -29.80
CA TRP A 192 12.81 -6.45 -31.21
C TRP A 192 13.95 -5.47 -31.50
N ARG A 193 14.82 -5.84 -32.45
CA ARG A 193 15.92 -5.02 -32.96
C ARG A 193 15.51 -4.38 -34.27
#